data_AF-G7W6H8-F1
#
_entry.id   AF-G7W6H8-F1
#
_cell.length_a   1.000
_cell.length_b   1.000
_cell.length_c   1.000
_cell.angle_alpha   90.00
_cell.angle_beta   90.00
_cell.angle_gamma   90.00
#
_symmetry.space_group_name_H-M   'P 1'
#
loop_
_entity.id
_entity.type
_entity.pdbx_description
1 polymer ?
#
loop_
_entity_poly.entity_id
_entity_poly.type
_entity_poly.pdbx_seq_one_letter_code
_entity_poly.pdbx_strand_id
1 'polypeptide(L)'
;MNFQELQNRLSQIKEIAVISRNAEIDGVICHIMGMVLLDDRTLQMLILEYDEAYREKLENAEIAELTVSPGELMTNRIVQRGDRNLKPTQCFCCVEKVCFGDLELTTNESGSGKCGTEQWDKVALFTQFLLKGWSPVSLDTKDIGAMFLTNLNFVGTYDAIPAFDTGVSIRFSMRRNSIRHLVEMPVTLIVGTEYPDKLHFTDKVSGEQHWVQINRVTLCDMWTEMSKTFDNPRLKEQVSPEELARSKAEFEERFSEMCPKGMYYPVIEYECEEDISLQFYSKGWLDVEPIHKNSALGFFMKTDEPMGKLGLKLKADIIQEPMTANTVSIEAELFQYSQVDKSDDIVIA
;
A
#
# COMPACT_ATOMS: atom_id res chain seq x y z
N MET A 1 -16.73 17.73 -11.64
CA MET A 1 -17.07 17.00 -12.87
C MET A 1 -18.09 17.81 -13.67
N ASN A 2 -18.05 17.76 -15.00
CA ASN A 2 -19.02 18.43 -15.89
C ASN A 2 -19.56 17.43 -16.93
N PHE A 3 -20.56 17.81 -17.72
CA PHE A 3 -21.18 16.91 -18.70
C PHE A 3 -20.23 16.46 -19.81
N GLN A 4 -19.26 17.29 -20.20
CA GLN A 4 -18.26 16.91 -21.20
C GLN A 4 -17.35 15.79 -20.66
N GLU A 5 -16.87 15.94 -19.43
CA GLU A 5 -16.04 14.94 -18.75
C GLU A 5 -16.81 13.63 -18.55
N LEU A 6 -18.08 13.71 -18.14
CA LEU A 6 -18.95 12.54 -18.00
C LEU A 6 -19.17 11.85 -19.35
N GLN A 7 -19.47 12.60 -20.40
CA GLN A 7 -19.63 12.06 -21.76
C GLN A 7 -18.36 11.39 -22.25
N ASN A 8 -17.19 12.00 -22.04
CA ASN A 8 -15.90 11.44 -22.41
C ASN A 8 -15.66 10.09 -21.72
N ARG A 9 -15.88 10.01 -20.40
CA ARG A 9 -15.73 8.75 -19.63
C ARG A 9 -16.68 7.67 -20.11
N LEU A 10 -17.95 8.01 -20.37
CA LEU A 10 -18.94 7.05 -20.84
C LEU A 10 -18.66 6.60 -22.28
N SER A 11 -18.17 7.50 -23.14
CA SER A 11 -17.82 7.16 -24.53
C SER A 11 -16.64 6.23 -24.65
N GLN A 12 -15.75 6.20 -23.64
CA GLN A 12 -14.60 5.28 -23.62
C GLN A 12 -15.01 3.82 -23.46
N ILE A 13 -16.24 3.52 -23.03
CA ILE A 13 -16.69 2.15 -22.82
C ILE A 13 -17.19 1.58 -24.16
N LYS A 14 -16.37 0.72 -24.77
CA LYS A 14 -16.67 0.04 -26.04
C LYS A 14 -17.65 -1.12 -25.86
N GLU A 15 -17.46 -1.92 -24.82
CA GLU A 15 -18.24 -3.12 -24.57
C GLU A 15 -18.46 -3.32 -23.07
N ILE A 16 -19.62 -3.88 -22.70
CA ILE A 16 -19.97 -4.27 -21.33
C ILE A 16 -20.54 -5.68 -21.37
N ALA A 17 -19.98 -6.57 -20.56
CA ALA A 17 -20.51 -7.90 -20.30
C ALA A 17 -20.89 -8.03 -18.82
N VAL A 18 -22.14 -8.44 -18.55
CA VAL A 18 -22.65 -8.60 -17.18
C VAL A 18 -22.35 -10.01 -16.68
N ILE A 19 -21.84 -10.12 -15.45
CA ILE A 19 -21.62 -11.39 -14.75
C ILE A 19 -22.65 -11.56 -13.63
N SER A 20 -22.89 -10.51 -12.85
CA SER A 20 -23.89 -10.45 -11.78
C SER A 20 -23.81 -11.60 -10.75
N ARG A 21 -22.65 -11.74 -10.09
CA ARG A 21 -22.46 -12.70 -8.99
C ARG A 21 -22.16 -12.01 -7.67
N ASN A 22 -22.59 -12.62 -6.57
CA ASN A 22 -22.31 -12.12 -5.23
C ASN A 22 -21.73 -13.22 -4.33
N ALA A 23 -20.98 -12.79 -3.34
CA ALA A 23 -20.48 -13.61 -2.24
C ALA A 23 -20.27 -12.73 -1.00
N GLU A 24 -20.25 -13.36 0.17
CA GLU A 24 -19.78 -12.74 1.40
C GLU A 24 -18.40 -13.30 1.74
N ILE A 25 -17.41 -12.43 1.88
CA ILE A 25 -16.01 -12.80 2.13
C ILE A 25 -15.54 -11.99 3.33
N ASP A 26 -15.17 -12.66 4.42
CA ASP A 26 -14.73 -12.04 5.67
C ASP A 26 -15.70 -10.95 6.20
N GLY A 27 -17.00 -11.16 6.01
CA GLY A 27 -18.05 -10.22 6.41
C GLY A 27 -18.26 -9.03 5.45
N VAL A 28 -17.58 -9.02 4.31
CA VAL A 28 -17.76 -8.04 3.22
C VAL A 28 -18.68 -8.63 2.17
N ILE A 29 -19.72 -7.86 1.80
CA ILE A 29 -20.57 -8.21 0.67
C ILE A 29 -19.84 -7.80 -0.61
N CYS A 30 -19.52 -8.76 -1.45
CA CYS A 30 -18.81 -8.55 -2.71
C CYS A 30 -19.73 -8.91 -3.89
N HIS A 31 -19.87 -7.99 -4.84
CA HIS A 31 -20.70 -8.17 -6.03
C HIS A 31 -19.88 -7.96 -7.30
N ILE A 32 -19.59 -9.03 -8.02
CA ILE A 32 -18.98 -8.99 -9.34
C ILE A 32 -20.04 -8.48 -10.31
N MET A 33 -19.87 -7.24 -10.77
CA MET A 33 -20.78 -6.63 -11.72
C MET A 33 -20.61 -7.25 -13.10
N GLY A 34 -19.38 -7.28 -13.58
CA GLY A 34 -19.03 -7.79 -14.90
C GLY A 34 -17.70 -7.23 -15.41
N MET A 35 -17.54 -7.24 -16.73
CA MET A 35 -16.37 -6.71 -17.42
C MET A 35 -16.73 -5.52 -18.30
N VAL A 36 -15.79 -4.60 -18.43
CA VAL A 36 -15.84 -3.50 -19.40
C VAL A 36 -14.60 -3.54 -20.28
N LEU A 37 -14.81 -3.36 -21.59
CA LEU A 37 -13.73 -3.12 -22.55
C LEU A 37 -13.73 -1.64 -22.90
N LEU A 38 -12.58 -1.00 -22.71
CA LEU A 38 -12.37 0.40 -23.06
C LEU A 38 -11.90 0.56 -24.51
N ASP A 39 -12.08 1.74 -25.08
CA ASP A 39 -11.67 2.09 -26.46
C ASP A 39 -10.16 1.94 -26.70
N ASP A 40 -9.36 2.12 -25.65
CA ASP A 40 -7.91 1.92 -25.67
C ASP A 40 -7.50 0.43 -25.62
N ARG A 41 -8.49 -0.48 -25.69
CA ARG A 41 -8.34 -1.94 -25.64
C ARG A 41 -7.98 -2.49 -24.27
N THR A 42 -8.13 -1.70 -23.20
CA THR A 42 -8.00 -2.14 -21.82
C THR A 42 -9.24 -2.90 -21.39
N LEU A 43 -9.06 -4.13 -20.89
CA LEU A 43 -10.13 -4.93 -20.29
C LEU A 43 -10.08 -4.79 -18.78
N GLN A 44 -11.24 -4.52 -18.16
CA GLN A 44 -11.36 -4.38 -16.71
C GLN A 44 -12.50 -5.25 -16.18
N MET A 45 -12.32 -5.82 -14.99
CA MET A 45 -13.41 -6.38 -14.20
C MET A 45 -13.79 -5.43 -13.07
N LEU A 46 -15.10 -5.28 -12.85
CA LEU A 46 -15.67 -4.38 -11.86
C LEU A 46 -16.33 -5.20 -10.73
N ILE A 47 -15.91 -4.93 -9.50
CA ILE A 47 -16.39 -5.58 -8.28
C ILE A 47 -16.83 -4.50 -7.30
N LEU A 48 -18.07 -4.60 -6.82
CA LEU A 48 -18.62 -3.68 -5.84
C LEU A 48 -18.56 -4.33 -4.45
N GLU A 49 -17.93 -3.66 -3.50
CA GLU A 49 -17.69 -4.16 -2.14
C GLU A 49 -18.42 -3.28 -1.12
N TYR A 50 -19.03 -3.91 -0.12
CA TYR A 50 -19.69 -3.24 0.99
C TYR A 50 -19.33 -3.92 2.31
N ASP A 51 -18.63 -3.16 3.17
CA ASP A 51 -18.17 -3.59 4.49
C ASP A 51 -19.03 -2.91 5.56
N GLU A 52 -19.99 -3.66 6.11
CA GLU A 52 -20.91 -3.18 7.16
C GLU A 52 -20.15 -2.81 8.44
N ALA A 53 -19.15 -3.60 8.83
CA ALA A 53 -18.37 -3.37 10.04
C ALA A 53 -17.54 -2.09 9.94
N TYR A 54 -16.97 -1.82 8.77
CA TYR A 54 -16.31 -0.54 8.47
C TYR A 54 -17.30 0.62 8.55
N ARG A 55 -18.51 0.46 8.01
CA ARG A 55 -19.54 1.50 8.05
C ARG A 55 -19.95 1.83 9.49
N GLU A 56 -20.19 0.82 10.32
CA GLU A 56 -20.52 1.00 11.73
C GLU A 56 -19.39 1.71 12.50
N LYS A 57 -18.13 1.32 12.27
CA LYS A 57 -16.96 2.00 12.86
C LYS A 57 -16.89 3.48 12.46
N LEU A 58 -17.18 3.80 11.21
CA LEU A 58 -17.19 5.17 10.71
C LEU A 58 -18.30 6.01 11.35
N GLU A 59 -19.52 5.46 11.45
CA GLU A 59 -20.63 6.15 12.12
C GLU A 59 -20.33 6.39 13.61
N ASN A 60 -19.77 5.39 14.30
CA ASN A 60 -19.36 5.55 15.70
C ASN A 60 -18.26 6.61 15.88
N ALA A 61 -17.32 6.70 14.95
CA ALA A 61 -16.27 7.73 14.97
C ALA A 61 -16.85 9.13 14.72
N GLU A 62 -17.75 9.28 13.73
CA GLU A 62 -18.46 10.54 13.46
C GLU A 62 -19.27 10.99 14.69
N ILE A 63 -19.96 10.07 15.37
CA ILE A 63 -20.68 10.35 16.62
C ILE A 63 -19.72 10.77 17.73
N ALA A 64 -18.58 10.09 17.88
CA ALA A 64 -17.59 10.42 18.91
C ALA A 64 -17.02 11.83 18.71
N GLU A 65 -16.69 12.21 17.47
CA GLU A 65 -16.24 13.57 17.12
C GLU A 65 -17.28 14.64 17.47
N LEU A 66 -18.56 14.33 17.27
CA LEU A 66 -19.66 15.24 17.58
C LEU A 66 -19.98 15.34 19.08
N THR A 67 -19.57 14.36 19.90
CA THR A 67 -20.08 14.22 21.28
C THR A 67 -19.10 14.60 22.40
N VAL A 68 -17.76 14.55 22.27
CA VAL A 68 -16.83 14.92 23.37
C VAL A 68 -15.45 15.48 22.93
N SER A 69 -15.04 16.54 23.65
CA SER A 69 -13.73 17.17 24.00
C SER A 69 -12.41 16.84 23.26
N PRO A 70 -11.40 17.76 23.28
CA PRO A 70 -10.19 17.65 22.47
C PRO A 70 -9.51 16.29 22.67
N GLY A 71 -9.53 15.46 21.63
CA GLY A 71 -8.93 14.13 21.66
C GLY A 71 -7.43 14.21 21.95
N GLU A 72 -6.83 13.07 22.30
CA GLU A 72 -5.38 12.96 22.45
C GLU A 72 -4.68 13.61 21.25
N LEU A 73 -3.68 14.45 21.56
CA LEU A 73 -2.83 15.11 20.56
C LEU A 73 -2.32 14.04 19.60
N MET A 74 -2.52 14.27 18.30
CA MET A 74 -2.10 13.32 17.29
C MET A 74 -0.57 13.25 17.33
N THR A 75 -0.02 12.04 17.49
CA THR A 75 1.43 11.81 17.41
C THR A 75 1.76 10.92 16.22
N ASN A 76 3.02 10.94 15.78
CA ASN A 76 3.48 10.03 14.75
C ASN A 76 3.22 8.56 15.12
N ARG A 77 3.31 8.19 16.41
CA ARG A 77 2.96 6.85 16.90
C ARG A 77 1.52 6.47 16.55
N ILE A 78 0.56 7.34 16.87
CA ILE A 78 -0.87 7.09 16.58
C ILE A 78 -1.11 6.99 15.07
N VAL A 79 -0.46 7.84 14.27
CA VAL A 79 -0.53 7.77 12.80
C VAL A 79 -0.01 6.43 12.29
N GLN A 80 1.16 5.99 12.76
CA GLN A 80 1.82 4.78 12.27
C GLN A 80 1.10 3.49 12.70
N ARG A 81 0.51 3.45 13.89
CA ARG A 81 -0.36 2.32 14.27
C ARG A 81 -1.56 2.17 13.34
N GLY A 82 -2.01 3.27 12.77
CA GLY A 82 -3.27 3.33 12.05
C GLY A 82 -4.49 3.26 12.98
N ASP A 83 -4.35 3.56 14.27
CA ASP A 83 -5.41 3.50 15.29
C ASP A 83 -6.66 4.32 14.89
N ARG A 84 -6.46 5.41 14.12
CA ARG A 84 -7.54 6.25 13.56
C ARG A 84 -7.77 6.05 12.05
N ASN A 85 -6.99 5.19 11.41
CA ASN A 85 -7.18 4.85 9.99
C ASN A 85 -8.29 3.82 9.86
N LEU A 86 -9.53 4.30 9.89
CA LEU A 86 -10.65 3.49 9.44
C LEU A 86 -10.44 3.16 7.96
N LYS A 87 -10.21 1.88 7.67
CA LYS A 87 -10.09 1.35 6.31
C LYS A 87 -11.11 0.25 6.11
N PRO A 88 -11.76 0.19 4.94
CA PRO A 88 -12.59 -0.95 4.59
C PRO A 88 -11.70 -2.18 4.41
N THR A 89 -12.27 -3.35 4.66
CA THR A 89 -11.70 -4.61 4.22
C THR A 89 -11.77 -4.66 2.69
N GLN A 90 -10.65 -4.95 2.03
CA GLN A 90 -10.54 -5.00 0.57
C GLN A 90 -10.19 -6.42 0.13
N CYS A 91 -11.20 -7.21 -0.22
CA CYS A 91 -11.05 -8.63 -0.53
C CYS A 91 -10.24 -8.87 -1.82
N PHE A 92 -10.26 -7.90 -2.75
CA PHE A 92 -9.65 -8.04 -4.07
C PHE A 92 -8.42 -7.14 -4.30
N CYS A 93 -7.81 -6.61 -3.23
CA CYS A 93 -6.65 -5.71 -3.36
C CYS A 93 -5.43 -6.37 -4.02
N CYS A 94 -5.30 -7.70 -3.95
CA CYS A 94 -4.13 -8.45 -4.37
C CYS A 94 -4.46 -9.61 -5.32
N VAL A 95 -5.43 -9.44 -6.22
CA VAL A 95 -5.68 -10.47 -7.25
C VAL A 95 -4.49 -10.53 -8.21
N GLU A 96 -4.00 -11.73 -8.52
CA GLU A 96 -3.01 -12.02 -9.57
C GLU A 96 -3.69 -12.49 -10.86
N LYS A 97 -4.68 -13.37 -10.72
CA LYS A 97 -5.37 -14.00 -11.85
C LYS A 97 -6.85 -14.19 -11.54
N VAL A 98 -7.66 -14.14 -12.59
CA VAL A 98 -9.08 -14.47 -12.54
C VAL A 98 -9.35 -15.59 -13.56
N CYS A 99 -9.96 -16.68 -13.10
CA CYS A 99 -10.28 -17.83 -13.93
C CYS A 99 -11.79 -18.04 -14.03
N PHE A 100 -12.26 -18.27 -15.27
CA PHE A 100 -13.61 -18.71 -15.61
C PHE A 100 -13.53 -20.06 -16.32
N GLY A 101 -13.53 -21.15 -15.56
CA GLY A 101 -13.23 -22.48 -16.11
C GLY A 101 -11.84 -22.48 -16.74
N ASP A 102 -11.75 -22.66 -18.06
CA ASP A 102 -10.49 -22.69 -18.82
C ASP A 102 -9.97 -21.29 -19.22
N LEU A 103 -10.80 -20.24 -19.11
CA LEU A 103 -10.37 -18.87 -19.39
C LEU A 103 -9.56 -18.34 -18.20
N GLU A 104 -8.31 -17.96 -18.43
CA GLU A 104 -7.43 -17.34 -17.43
C GLU A 104 -7.05 -15.91 -17.86
N LEU A 105 -7.27 -14.95 -16.96
CA LEU A 105 -6.91 -13.54 -17.16
C LEU A 105 -5.95 -13.10 -16.06
N THR A 106 -4.79 -12.59 -16.43
CA THR A 106 -3.78 -12.07 -15.48
C THR A 106 -4.00 -10.58 -15.22
N THR A 107 -3.89 -10.15 -13.97
CA THR A 107 -4.06 -8.74 -13.57
C THR A 107 -2.71 -8.03 -13.43
N ASN A 108 -2.62 -6.77 -13.88
CA ASN A 108 -1.43 -5.93 -13.63
C ASN A 108 -1.64 -5.03 -12.41
N GLU A 109 -2.79 -4.38 -12.35
CA GLU A 109 -3.13 -3.34 -11.38
C GLU A 109 -4.55 -3.57 -10.88
N SER A 110 -4.76 -3.27 -9.60
CA SER A 110 -6.07 -3.20 -8.97
C SER A 110 -6.22 -1.82 -8.36
N GLY A 111 -7.40 -1.23 -8.48
CA GLY A 111 -7.71 0.05 -7.86
C GLY A 111 -9.08 -0.01 -7.21
N SER A 112 -9.14 0.27 -5.91
CA SER A 112 -10.40 0.37 -5.17
C SER A 112 -10.67 1.82 -4.79
N GLY A 113 -11.89 2.29 -5.07
CA GLY A 113 -12.29 3.66 -4.76
C GLY A 113 -13.70 3.73 -4.21
N LYS A 114 -13.88 4.49 -3.13
CA LYS A 114 -15.21 4.78 -2.56
C LYS A 114 -16.13 5.36 -3.63
N CYS A 115 -17.35 4.86 -3.71
CA CYS A 115 -18.33 5.31 -4.70
C CYS A 115 -18.77 6.75 -4.43
N GLY A 116 -18.97 7.14 -3.17
CA GLY A 116 -19.25 8.52 -2.79
C GLY A 116 -20.55 9.09 -3.39
N THR A 117 -21.01 10.23 -2.87
CA THR A 117 -22.29 10.84 -3.26
C THR A 117 -22.18 11.77 -4.47
N GLU A 118 -20.96 12.16 -4.87
CA GLU A 118 -20.71 13.12 -5.97
C GLU A 118 -19.97 12.52 -7.17
N GLN A 119 -19.77 11.20 -7.21
CA GLN A 119 -19.14 10.50 -8.34
C GLN A 119 -20.20 10.05 -9.36
N TRP A 120 -20.79 11.04 -10.03
CA TRP A 120 -21.78 10.84 -11.10
C TRP A 120 -21.33 9.90 -12.24
N ASP A 121 -20.02 9.75 -12.47
CA ASP A 121 -19.47 8.79 -13.42
C ASP A 121 -19.73 7.34 -12.99
N LYS A 122 -19.62 7.03 -11.70
CA LYS A 122 -19.99 5.71 -11.16
C LYS A 122 -21.48 5.46 -11.24
N VAL A 123 -22.30 6.47 -10.93
CA VAL A 123 -23.76 6.36 -11.05
C VAL A 123 -24.17 6.06 -12.49
N ALA A 124 -23.56 6.74 -13.46
CA ALA A 124 -23.80 6.50 -14.88
C ALA A 124 -23.34 5.10 -15.31
N LEU A 125 -22.17 4.65 -14.84
CA LEU A 125 -21.68 3.28 -15.05
C LEU A 125 -22.65 2.23 -14.50
N PHE A 126 -23.09 2.37 -13.25
CA PHE A 126 -24.05 1.47 -12.61
C PHE A 126 -25.37 1.42 -13.38
N THR A 127 -25.84 2.56 -13.88
CA THR A 127 -27.04 2.63 -14.72
C THR A 127 -26.88 1.80 -15.99
N GLN A 128 -25.72 1.87 -16.67
CA GLN A 128 -25.47 1.05 -17.86
C GLN A 128 -25.48 -0.46 -17.55
N PHE A 129 -24.93 -0.86 -16.41
CA PHE A 129 -24.96 -2.25 -15.95
C PHE A 129 -26.39 -2.71 -15.65
N LEU A 130 -27.17 -1.91 -14.90
CA LEU A 130 -28.57 -2.20 -14.58
C LEU A 130 -29.41 -2.39 -15.86
N LEU A 131 -29.24 -1.50 -16.85
CA LEU A 131 -29.93 -1.60 -18.14
C LEU A 131 -29.53 -2.83 -18.95
N LYS A 132 -28.35 -3.38 -18.71
CA LYS A 132 -27.85 -4.62 -19.33
C LYS A 132 -28.15 -5.88 -18.52
N GLY A 133 -28.96 -5.78 -17.47
CA GLY A 133 -29.44 -6.92 -16.68
C GLY A 133 -28.60 -7.26 -15.46
N TRP A 134 -27.72 -6.37 -15.00
CA TRP A 134 -27.08 -6.52 -13.70
C TRP A 134 -28.13 -6.45 -12.59
N SER A 135 -28.09 -7.42 -11.66
CA SER A 135 -28.98 -7.49 -10.51
C SER A 135 -28.14 -7.43 -9.22
N PRO A 136 -28.13 -6.30 -8.49
CA PRO A 136 -27.32 -6.10 -7.29
C PRO A 136 -27.94 -6.73 -6.05
N VAL A 137 -28.36 -8.01 -6.14
CA VAL A 137 -28.97 -8.74 -5.02
C VAL A 137 -28.07 -8.63 -3.80
N SER A 138 -28.66 -8.37 -2.62
CA SER A 138 -27.99 -8.11 -1.32
C SER A 138 -27.43 -6.70 -1.12
N LEU A 139 -27.36 -5.88 -2.17
CA LEU A 139 -26.96 -4.46 -2.09
C LEU A 139 -28.16 -3.50 -2.33
N ASP A 140 -29.35 -4.03 -2.61
CA ASP A 140 -30.52 -3.29 -3.12
C ASP A 140 -30.98 -2.13 -2.22
N THR A 141 -30.72 -2.21 -0.92
CA THR A 141 -31.14 -1.22 0.09
C THR A 141 -29.97 -0.48 0.73
N LYS A 142 -28.73 -0.81 0.34
CA LYS A 142 -27.52 -0.26 0.91
C LYS A 142 -27.18 1.07 0.24
N ASP A 143 -26.60 1.99 1.01
CA ASP A 143 -26.17 3.28 0.48
C ASP A 143 -24.98 3.09 -0.48
N ILE A 144 -25.16 3.50 -1.73
CA ILE A 144 -24.10 3.51 -2.75
C ILE A 144 -22.90 4.35 -2.28
N GLY A 145 -23.14 5.44 -1.54
CA GLY A 145 -22.10 6.30 -1.00
C GLY A 145 -21.14 5.58 -0.05
N ALA A 146 -21.60 4.48 0.58
CA ALA A 146 -20.83 3.64 1.49
C ALA A 146 -20.10 2.46 0.80
N MET A 147 -20.32 2.23 -0.49
CA MET A 147 -19.71 1.14 -1.24
C MET A 147 -18.33 1.53 -1.81
N PHE A 148 -17.53 0.52 -2.13
CA PHE A 148 -16.25 0.63 -2.82
C PHE A 148 -16.30 -0.09 -4.15
N LEU A 149 -15.86 0.57 -5.22
CA LEU A 149 -15.73 -0.04 -6.54
C LEU A 149 -14.27 -0.41 -6.75
N THR A 150 -14.02 -1.71 -6.89
CA THR A 150 -12.72 -2.28 -7.22
C THR A 150 -12.66 -2.62 -8.71
N ASN A 151 -11.65 -2.07 -9.37
CA ASN A 151 -11.34 -2.29 -10.77
C ASN A 151 -10.11 -3.21 -10.86
N LEU A 152 -10.25 -4.35 -11.52
CA LEU A 152 -9.13 -5.22 -11.86
C LEU A 152 -8.77 -4.99 -13.33
N ASN A 153 -7.59 -4.44 -13.60
CA ASN A 153 -7.08 -4.25 -14.95
C ASN A 153 -6.38 -5.53 -15.40
N PHE A 154 -6.72 -6.02 -16.60
CA PHE A 154 -6.10 -7.22 -17.15
C PHE A 154 -4.93 -6.88 -18.09
N VAL A 155 -3.90 -7.71 -18.04
CA VAL A 155 -2.73 -7.62 -18.93
C VAL A 155 -3.15 -7.94 -20.36
N GLY A 156 -2.70 -7.13 -21.31
CA GLY A 156 -2.88 -7.35 -22.75
C GLY A 156 -3.72 -6.28 -23.43
N THR A 157 -3.96 -6.46 -24.72
CA THR A 157 -4.86 -5.62 -25.53
C THR A 157 -5.97 -6.49 -26.09
N TYR A 158 -7.21 -6.06 -25.91
CA TYR A 158 -8.39 -6.85 -26.23
C TYR A 158 -9.22 -6.17 -27.31
N ASP A 159 -9.57 -6.91 -28.36
CA ASP A 159 -10.48 -6.41 -29.41
C ASP A 159 -11.96 -6.55 -29.04
N ALA A 160 -12.28 -7.53 -28.19
CA ALA A 160 -13.60 -7.83 -27.63
C ALA A 160 -13.44 -8.45 -26.23
N ILE A 161 -14.50 -8.41 -25.42
CA ILE A 161 -14.52 -9.14 -24.15
C ILE A 161 -14.46 -10.65 -24.45
N PRO A 162 -13.51 -11.42 -23.85
CA PRO A 162 -13.43 -12.85 -24.06
C PRO A 162 -14.73 -13.55 -23.66
N ALA A 163 -15.14 -14.58 -24.42
CA ALA A 163 -16.28 -15.38 -24.04
C ALA A 163 -15.99 -16.14 -22.73
N PHE A 164 -16.91 -16.07 -21.77
CA PHE A 164 -16.85 -16.79 -20.50
C PHE A 164 -18.18 -17.48 -20.23
N ASP A 165 -18.13 -18.61 -19.52
CA ASP A 165 -19.31 -19.32 -19.06
C ASP A 165 -19.79 -18.70 -17.73
N THR A 166 -21.02 -18.19 -17.71
CA THR A 166 -21.62 -17.64 -16.49
C THR A 166 -22.12 -18.72 -15.52
N GLY A 167 -22.02 -20.00 -15.86
CA GLY A 167 -22.36 -21.14 -15.02
C GLY A 167 -21.20 -21.77 -14.25
N VAL A 168 -19.94 -21.42 -14.55
CA VAL A 168 -18.76 -21.95 -13.83
C VAL A 168 -18.30 -21.04 -12.72
N SER A 169 -17.76 -21.59 -11.63
CA SER A 169 -17.22 -20.77 -10.53
C SER A 169 -16.10 -19.84 -11.00
N ILE A 170 -16.08 -18.63 -10.46
CA ILE A 170 -15.00 -17.66 -10.69
C ILE A 170 -13.95 -17.86 -9.61
N ARG A 171 -12.71 -18.12 -10.01
CA ARG A 171 -11.57 -18.22 -9.08
C ARG A 171 -10.69 -16.99 -9.20
N PHE A 172 -10.37 -16.38 -8.07
CA PHE A 172 -9.41 -15.29 -7.95
C PHE A 172 -8.18 -15.85 -7.23
N SER A 173 -7.08 -15.99 -7.96
CA SER A 173 -5.81 -16.37 -7.36
C SER A 173 -5.12 -15.13 -6.84
N MET A 174 -4.73 -15.14 -5.57
CA MET A 174 -4.16 -13.98 -4.90
C MET A 174 -2.64 -13.95 -5.08
N ARG A 175 -2.05 -12.76 -5.26
CA ARG A 175 -0.60 -12.56 -5.22
C ARG A 175 -0.14 -12.47 -3.77
N ARG A 176 1.16 -12.71 -3.57
CA ARG A 176 1.81 -12.38 -2.30
C ARG A 176 1.66 -10.89 -2.02
N ASN A 177 1.22 -10.56 -0.82
CA ASN A 177 1.08 -9.20 -0.32
C ASN A 177 1.94 -8.99 0.93
N SER A 178 2.35 -7.76 1.16
CA SER A 178 3.08 -7.37 2.36
C SER A 178 2.08 -6.82 3.38
N ILE A 179 1.84 -7.58 4.45
CA ILE A 179 0.95 -7.19 5.56
C ILE A 179 1.81 -6.58 6.66
N ARG A 180 1.33 -5.49 7.27
CA ARG A 180 2.03 -4.82 8.38
C ARG A 180 1.48 -5.29 9.72
N HIS A 181 2.40 -5.52 10.64
CA HIS A 181 2.17 -6.08 11.96
C HIS A 181 2.84 -5.21 13.03
N LEU A 182 2.13 -4.94 14.13
CA LEU A 182 2.61 -4.06 15.20
C LEU A 182 3.46 -4.83 16.22
N VAL A 183 4.52 -4.18 16.69
CA VAL A 183 5.47 -4.73 17.68
C VAL A 183 5.65 -3.77 18.86
N GLU A 184 6.06 -2.53 18.59
CA GLU A 184 6.35 -1.48 19.58
C GLU A 184 7.32 -1.92 20.70
N MET A 185 8.43 -2.55 20.31
CA MET A 185 9.47 -2.98 21.24
C MET A 185 10.56 -1.90 21.34
N PRO A 186 10.79 -1.29 22.53
CA PRO A 186 11.85 -0.32 22.70
C PRO A 186 13.23 -0.98 22.58
N VAL A 187 14.14 -0.32 21.87
CA VAL A 187 15.51 -0.77 21.63
C VAL A 187 16.48 0.41 21.69
N THR A 188 17.65 0.21 22.29
CA THR A 188 18.74 1.18 22.24
C THR A 188 19.73 0.75 21.17
N LEU A 189 19.88 1.58 20.13
CA LEU A 189 20.79 1.34 19.02
C LEU A 189 22.07 2.16 19.22
N ILE A 190 23.17 1.46 19.52
CA ILE A 190 24.53 2.00 19.58
C ILE A 190 25.19 1.93 18.19
N VAL A 191 25.64 3.09 17.70
CA VAL A 191 26.32 3.25 16.41
C VAL A 191 27.73 2.67 16.46
N GLY A 192 28.11 1.93 15.43
CA GLY A 192 29.47 1.37 15.28
C GLY A 192 29.81 0.22 16.24
N THR A 193 28.84 -0.28 16.99
CA THR A 193 29.02 -1.41 17.91
C THR A 193 28.55 -2.72 17.29
N GLU A 194 29.11 -3.83 17.76
CA GLU A 194 28.64 -5.17 17.40
C GLU A 194 27.49 -5.61 18.30
N TYR A 195 26.48 -6.20 17.69
CA TYR A 195 25.35 -6.83 18.37
C TYR A 195 25.55 -8.35 18.25
N PRO A 196 25.96 -9.03 19.32
CA PRO A 196 26.22 -10.47 19.27
C PRO A 196 24.96 -11.33 19.47
N ASP A 197 23.95 -10.78 20.14
CA ASP A 197 22.75 -11.51 20.56
C ASP A 197 21.57 -11.23 19.63
N LYS A 198 20.70 -12.24 19.50
CA LYS A 198 19.39 -12.11 18.83
C LYS A 198 18.41 -11.39 19.75
N LEU A 199 17.70 -10.43 19.19
CA LEU A 199 16.49 -9.87 19.82
C LEU A 199 15.29 -10.71 19.39
N HIS A 200 14.37 -10.94 20.33
CA HIS A 200 13.10 -11.58 20.04
C HIS A 200 11.98 -10.58 20.27
N PHE A 201 11.02 -10.55 19.36
CA PHE A 201 9.89 -9.63 19.42
C PHE A 201 8.59 -10.39 19.14
N THR A 202 7.47 -9.80 19.51
CA THR A 202 6.17 -10.46 19.46
C THR A 202 5.18 -9.57 18.72
N ASP A 203 4.42 -10.14 17.80
CA ASP A 203 3.27 -9.49 17.18
C ASP A 203 2.24 -9.14 18.25
N LYS A 204 1.79 -7.88 18.29
CA LYS A 204 0.86 -7.39 19.30
C LYS A 204 -0.54 -7.97 19.23
N VAL A 205 -0.97 -8.45 18.06
CA VAL A 205 -2.31 -8.95 17.78
C VAL A 205 -2.36 -10.48 17.86
N SER A 206 -1.48 -11.18 17.13
CA SER A 206 -1.45 -12.65 17.06
C SER A 206 -0.71 -13.28 18.23
N GLY A 207 0.23 -12.56 18.85
CA GLY A 207 1.13 -13.11 19.87
C GLY A 207 2.25 -13.99 19.29
N GLU A 208 2.39 -14.05 17.96
CA GLU A 208 3.47 -14.79 17.30
C GLU A 208 4.84 -14.18 17.64
N GLN A 209 5.82 -15.04 17.88
CA GLN A 209 7.17 -14.63 18.26
C GLN A 209 8.13 -14.77 17.07
N HIS A 210 8.90 -13.71 16.82
CA HIS A 210 9.90 -13.61 15.76
C HIS A 210 11.26 -13.21 16.34
N TRP A 211 12.29 -13.22 15.50
CA TRP A 211 13.65 -12.85 15.91
C TRP A 211 14.35 -11.94 14.90
N VAL A 212 15.31 -11.16 15.41
CA VAL A 212 16.20 -10.35 14.59
C VAL A 212 17.62 -10.38 15.16
N GLN A 213 18.60 -10.55 14.27
CA GLN A 213 20.00 -10.30 14.56
C GLN A 213 20.40 -8.98 13.92
N ILE A 214 20.64 -7.96 14.74
CA ILE A 214 21.26 -6.73 14.25
C ILE A 214 22.72 -7.06 13.95
N ASN A 215 23.21 -6.65 12.79
CA ASN A 215 24.59 -6.88 12.38
C ASN A 215 25.46 -5.66 12.67
N ARG A 216 24.95 -4.48 12.28
CA ARG A 216 25.58 -3.18 12.58
C ARG A 216 24.56 -2.05 12.48
N VAL A 217 24.87 -0.97 13.17
CA VAL A 217 24.17 0.31 13.03
C VAL A 217 25.19 1.36 12.61
N THR A 218 24.92 2.08 11.52
CA THR A 218 25.81 3.10 10.96
C THR A 218 25.06 4.41 10.76
N LEU A 219 25.79 5.52 10.62
CA LEU A 219 25.25 6.81 10.20
C LEU A 219 25.61 7.03 8.73
N CYS A 220 24.60 7.12 7.88
CA CYS A 220 24.76 7.28 6.45
C CYS A 220 24.61 8.75 6.04
N ASP A 221 25.63 9.28 5.35
CA ASP A 221 25.55 10.57 4.69
C ASP A 221 24.81 10.42 3.36
N MET A 222 23.51 10.67 3.40
CA MET A 222 22.70 10.56 2.20
C MET A 222 23.07 11.59 1.14
N TRP A 223 23.61 12.75 1.50
CA TRP A 223 24.08 13.74 0.51
C TRP A 223 25.22 13.18 -0.33
N THR A 224 26.12 12.44 0.30
CA THR A 224 27.21 11.74 -0.38
C THR A 224 26.68 10.60 -1.25
N GLU A 225 25.74 9.78 -0.75
CA GLU A 225 25.14 8.69 -1.54
C GLU A 225 24.34 9.19 -2.77
N MET A 226 23.60 10.29 -2.61
CA MET A 226 22.92 10.95 -3.72
C MET A 226 23.89 11.50 -4.74
N SER A 227 24.98 12.12 -4.29
CA SER A 227 26.02 12.64 -5.20
C SER A 227 26.58 11.53 -6.09
N LYS A 228 26.87 10.35 -5.51
CA LYS A 228 27.29 9.16 -6.29
C LYS A 228 26.25 8.73 -7.32
N THR A 229 24.96 8.83 -6.98
CA THR A 229 23.84 8.47 -7.88
C THR A 229 23.75 9.41 -9.07
N PHE A 230 23.79 10.72 -8.84
CA PHE A 230 23.78 11.72 -9.92
C PHE A 230 25.08 11.70 -10.74
N ASP A 231 26.18 11.22 -10.16
CA ASP A 231 27.45 11.07 -10.87
C ASP A 231 27.57 9.78 -11.68
N ASN A 232 26.60 8.87 -11.57
CA ASN A 232 26.60 7.59 -12.27
C ASN A 232 26.62 7.77 -13.81
N PRO A 233 27.63 7.22 -14.51
CA PRO A 233 27.74 7.33 -15.97
C PRO A 233 26.50 6.82 -16.72
N ARG A 234 25.86 5.75 -16.23
CA ARG A 234 24.66 5.17 -16.88
C ARG A 234 23.48 6.15 -16.87
N LEU A 235 23.38 6.96 -15.84
CA LEU A 235 22.32 7.96 -15.71
C LEU A 235 22.61 9.17 -16.60
N LYS A 236 23.89 9.56 -16.72
CA LYS A 236 24.38 10.61 -17.63
C LYS A 236 24.23 10.26 -19.12
N GLU A 237 24.20 8.98 -19.47
CA GLU A 237 23.96 8.51 -20.85
C GLU A 237 22.47 8.59 -21.26
N GLN A 238 21.55 8.60 -20.31
CA GLN A 238 20.10 8.51 -20.56
C GLN A 238 19.37 9.85 -20.51
N VAL A 239 19.98 10.86 -19.86
CA VAL A 239 19.34 12.15 -19.57
C VAL A 239 20.24 13.27 -20.06
N SER A 240 19.65 14.33 -20.62
CA SER A 240 20.45 15.49 -21.04
C SER A 240 21.14 16.16 -19.84
N PRO A 241 22.30 16.80 -20.02
CA PRO A 241 23.00 17.48 -18.92
C PRO A 241 22.15 18.56 -18.23
N GLU A 242 21.28 19.24 -18.98
CA GLU A 242 20.39 20.29 -18.47
C GLU A 242 19.25 19.73 -17.61
N GLU A 243 18.63 18.63 -18.04
CA GLU A 243 17.59 17.94 -17.27
C GLU A 243 18.18 17.32 -16.00
N LEU A 244 19.39 16.75 -16.10
CA LEU A 244 20.09 16.20 -14.96
C LEU A 244 20.41 17.27 -13.91
N ALA A 245 20.91 18.42 -14.34
CA ALA A 245 21.20 19.54 -13.45
C ALA A 245 19.94 20.08 -12.77
N ARG A 246 18.83 20.19 -13.52
CA ARG A 246 17.53 20.61 -12.99
C ARG A 246 16.98 19.62 -11.97
N SER A 247 16.95 18.33 -12.32
CA SER A 247 16.49 17.26 -11.43
C SER A 247 17.31 17.21 -10.15
N LYS A 248 18.64 17.36 -10.25
CA LYS A 248 19.53 17.46 -9.09
C LYS A 248 19.17 18.67 -8.21
N ALA A 249 18.99 19.85 -8.79
CA ALA A 249 18.65 21.06 -8.03
C ALA A 249 17.29 20.95 -7.32
N GLU A 250 16.25 20.49 -8.02
CA GLU A 250 14.91 20.28 -7.45
C GLU A 250 14.93 19.24 -6.33
N PHE A 251 15.72 18.17 -6.50
CA PHE A 251 15.90 17.15 -5.48
C PHE A 251 16.63 17.72 -4.26
N GLU A 252 17.77 18.40 -4.45
CA GLU A 252 18.57 18.97 -3.35
C GLU A 252 17.76 19.99 -2.54
N GLU A 253 16.95 20.82 -3.21
CA GLU A 253 16.03 21.76 -2.56
C GLU A 253 15.06 21.02 -1.64
N ARG A 254 14.31 20.04 -2.16
CA ARG A 254 13.34 19.26 -1.36
C ARG A 254 14.01 18.45 -0.26
N PHE A 255 15.17 17.87 -0.54
CA PHE A 255 15.89 17.04 0.41
C PHE A 255 16.47 17.87 1.57
N SER A 256 16.89 19.12 1.32
CA SER A 256 17.41 20.01 2.36
C SER A 256 16.41 20.31 3.48
N GLU A 257 15.11 20.27 3.17
CA GLU A 257 14.04 20.43 4.16
C GLU A 257 13.81 19.19 5.02
N MET A 258 14.26 18.03 4.55
CA MET A 258 14.12 16.74 5.23
C MET A 258 15.38 16.38 6.01
N CYS A 259 16.55 16.50 5.38
CA CYS A 259 17.85 16.20 5.97
C CYS A 259 18.84 17.33 5.63
N PRO A 260 19.03 18.31 6.53
CA PRO A 260 19.99 19.38 6.33
C PRO A 260 21.41 18.86 6.06
N LYS A 261 22.22 19.62 5.29
CA LYS A 261 23.62 19.24 5.02
C LYS A 261 24.41 19.07 6.33
N GLY A 262 25.19 17.99 6.41
CA GLY A 262 25.93 17.61 7.61
C GLY A 262 25.13 16.77 8.62
N MET A 263 23.86 16.47 8.31
CA MET A 263 23.05 15.48 9.03
C MET A 263 23.09 14.13 8.32
N TYR A 264 22.85 13.07 9.10
CA TYR A 264 23.01 11.68 8.70
C TYR A 264 21.75 10.91 9.09
N TYR A 265 21.43 9.85 8.34
CA TYR A 265 20.38 8.91 8.78
C TYR A 265 20.99 7.65 9.39
N PRO A 266 20.45 7.17 10.52
CA PRO A 266 20.79 5.85 11.03
C PRO A 266 20.33 4.76 10.08
N VAL A 267 21.24 3.85 9.73
CA VAL A 267 20.97 2.64 8.95
C VAL A 267 21.21 1.44 9.85
N ILE A 268 20.18 0.60 9.98
CA ILE A 268 20.23 -0.65 10.73
C ILE A 268 20.33 -1.77 9.72
N GLU A 269 21.44 -2.50 9.73
CA GLU A 269 21.57 -3.73 8.96
C GLU A 269 21.32 -4.93 9.86
N TYR A 270 20.47 -5.84 9.41
CA TYR A 270 20.00 -6.97 10.21
C TYR A 270 19.69 -8.22 9.37
N GLU A 271 19.59 -9.34 10.07
CA GLU A 271 19.08 -10.62 9.57
C GLU A 271 17.84 -11.01 10.38
N CYS A 272 16.81 -11.52 9.70
CA CYS A 272 15.60 -12.08 10.30
C CYS A 272 15.03 -13.15 9.35
N GLU A 273 13.81 -13.63 9.60
CA GLU A 273 13.10 -14.55 8.71
C GLU A 273 12.98 -13.97 7.27
N GLU A 274 13.04 -14.84 6.25
CA GLU A 274 13.14 -14.42 4.83
C GLU A 274 11.99 -13.50 4.40
N ASP A 275 10.75 -13.84 4.78
CA ASP A 275 9.55 -13.11 4.37
C ASP A 275 9.23 -11.89 5.25
N ILE A 276 10.07 -11.57 6.25
CA ILE A 276 9.87 -10.45 7.19
C ILE A 276 10.79 -9.27 6.89
N SER A 277 10.26 -8.05 6.88
CA SER A 277 11.05 -6.80 6.85
C SER A 277 10.67 -5.94 8.04
N LEU A 278 11.66 -5.45 8.78
CA LEU A 278 11.47 -4.68 10.00
C LEU A 278 11.48 -3.19 9.72
N GLN A 279 10.77 -2.44 10.55
CA GLN A 279 10.79 -0.99 10.53
C GLN A 279 11.01 -0.43 11.94
N PHE A 280 12.06 0.38 12.04
CA PHE A 280 12.47 1.08 13.24
C PHE A 280 12.12 2.55 13.11
N TYR A 281 11.72 3.15 14.23
CA TYR A 281 11.60 4.59 14.37
C TYR A 281 12.35 5.04 15.61
N SER A 282 12.83 6.28 15.62
CA SER A 282 13.27 6.87 16.88
C SER A 282 12.07 7.11 17.78
N LYS A 283 12.29 6.96 19.09
CA LYS A 283 11.25 7.23 20.08
C LYS A 283 10.86 8.72 20.10
N GLY A 284 11.84 9.60 19.95
CA GLY A 284 11.63 11.05 19.88
C GLY A 284 10.70 11.44 18.74
N TRP A 285 10.86 10.84 17.55
CA TRP A 285 9.98 11.10 16.41
C TRP A 285 8.58 10.53 16.63
N LEU A 286 8.45 9.32 17.20
CA LEU A 286 7.14 8.70 17.46
C LEU A 286 6.26 9.53 18.40
N ASP A 287 6.87 10.21 19.38
CA ASP A 287 6.16 10.92 20.45
C ASP A 287 5.75 12.36 20.09
N VAL A 288 6.17 12.90 18.94
CA VAL A 288 5.83 14.27 18.50
C VAL A 288 4.67 14.32 17.51
N GLU A 289 4.09 15.51 17.33
CA GLU A 289 2.99 15.76 16.39
C GLU A 289 3.43 15.59 14.92
N PRO A 290 2.63 14.92 14.06
CA PRO A 290 2.99 14.66 12.68
C PRO A 290 3.05 15.96 11.85
N ILE A 291 4.24 16.27 11.34
CA ILE A 291 4.44 17.36 10.39
C ILE A 291 4.03 16.86 9.01
N HIS A 292 2.85 17.27 8.54
CA HIS A 292 2.35 16.92 7.22
C HIS A 292 3.05 17.76 6.15
N LYS A 293 4.15 17.25 5.58
CA LYS A 293 4.77 17.82 4.39
C LYS A 293 4.35 17.01 3.16
N ASN A 294 3.95 17.70 2.09
CA ASN A 294 3.56 17.08 0.81
C ASN A 294 4.76 16.55 -0.03
N SER A 295 5.93 16.37 0.58
CA SER A 295 7.10 15.76 -0.06
C SER A 295 7.38 14.40 0.56
N ALA A 296 7.05 13.33 -0.16
CA ALA A 296 7.50 11.99 0.15
C ALA A 296 8.73 11.67 -0.71
N LEU A 297 9.89 11.50 -0.07
CA LEU A 297 11.08 10.92 -0.70
C LEU A 297 11.30 9.51 -0.15
N GLY A 298 11.25 8.51 -1.03
CA GLY A 298 11.57 7.14 -0.69
C GLY A 298 13.07 6.86 -0.86
N PHE A 299 13.71 6.30 0.15
CA PHE A 299 15.08 5.81 0.07
C PHE A 299 15.09 4.29 0.05
N PHE A 300 15.78 3.72 -0.93
CA PHE A 300 16.09 2.29 -0.97
C PHE A 300 17.55 2.11 -0.62
N MET A 301 17.82 1.55 0.57
CA MET A 301 19.18 1.18 0.92
C MET A 301 19.50 -0.19 0.36
N LYS A 302 20.58 -0.26 -0.39
CA LYS A 302 21.22 -1.52 -0.74
C LYS A 302 22.34 -1.75 0.28
N THR A 303 22.38 -2.94 0.85
CA THR A 303 23.50 -3.37 1.67
C THR A 303 24.71 -3.66 0.77
N ASP A 304 25.91 -3.33 1.24
CA ASP A 304 27.14 -3.62 0.50
C ASP A 304 27.33 -5.12 0.31
N GLU A 305 27.01 -5.88 1.36
CA GLU A 305 27.08 -7.34 1.39
C GLU A 305 25.68 -7.96 1.21
N PRO A 306 25.56 -9.06 0.45
CA PRO A 306 24.28 -9.74 0.27
C PRO A 306 23.87 -10.58 1.49
N MET A 307 24.83 -11.02 2.31
CA MET A 307 24.62 -11.96 3.40
C MET A 307 25.19 -11.42 4.72
N GLY A 308 24.53 -11.69 5.83
CA GLY A 308 24.96 -11.27 7.16
C GLY A 308 25.77 -12.32 7.92
N LYS A 309 25.98 -12.06 9.23
CA LYS A 309 26.79 -12.89 10.13
C LYS A 309 26.24 -14.30 10.32
N LEU A 310 24.92 -14.48 10.20
CA LEU A 310 24.27 -15.78 10.31
C LEU A 310 24.16 -16.52 8.97
N GLY A 311 24.67 -15.93 7.88
CA GLY A 311 24.57 -16.50 6.54
C GLY A 311 23.16 -16.43 5.96
N LEU A 312 22.33 -15.49 6.42
CA LEU A 312 21.03 -15.14 5.84
C LEU A 312 21.13 -13.82 5.07
N LYS A 313 20.09 -13.54 4.26
CA LYS A 313 20.03 -12.31 3.47
C LYS A 313 20.11 -11.08 4.38
N LEU A 314 21.09 -10.22 4.11
CA LEU A 314 21.25 -8.98 4.85
C LEU A 314 20.17 -7.98 4.40
N LYS A 315 19.44 -7.45 5.36
CA LYS A 315 18.37 -6.46 5.16
C LYS A 315 18.79 -5.14 5.82
N ALA A 316 18.20 -4.04 5.38
CA ALA A 316 18.46 -2.73 5.94
C ALA A 316 17.15 -1.96 6.16
N ASP A 317 17.10 -1.22 7.25
CA ASP A 317 16.07 -0.21 7.51
C ASP A 317 16.74 1.14 7.82
N ILE A 318 16.04 2.23 7.54
CA ILE A 318 16.51 3.60 7.81
C ILE A 318 15.53 4.27 8.76
N ILE A 319 16.06 4.75 9.89
CA ILE A 319 15.31 5.71 10.72
C ILE A 319 15.36 7.07 10.01
N GLN A 320 14.23 7.49 9.43
CA GLN A 320 14.11 8.75 8.66
C GLN A 320 14.02 9.99 9.57
N GLU A 321 14.84 10.04 10.61
CA GLU A 321 15.06 11.23 11.44
C GLU A 321 16.54 11.64 11.32
N PRO A 322 16.85 12.85 10.83
CA PRO A 322 18.23 13.27 10.67
C PRO A 322 18.93 13.43 12.02
N MET A 323 20.13 12.88 12.11
CA MET A 323 20.97 12.93 13.32
C MET A 323 22.34 13.53 13.02
N THR A 324 23.01 14.04 14.05
CA THR A 324 24.36 14.59 13.89
C THR A 324 25.38 13.48 13.70
N ALA A 325 26.48 13.77 12.98
CA ALA A 325 27.54 12.81 12.67
C ALA A 325 28.18 12.12 13.89
N ASN A 326 28.10 12.76 15.06
CA ASN A 326 28.66 12.28 16.32
C ASN A 326 27.64 11.54 17.21
N THR A 327 26.47 11.18 16.67
CA THR A 327 25.46 10.40 17.41
C THR A 327 26.00 9.02 17.71
N VAL A 328 26.04 8.66 19.00
CA VAL A 328 26.57 7.37 19.47
C VAL A 328 25.48 6.38 19.84
N SER A 329 24.37 6.87 20.39
CA SER A 329 23.27 6.05 20.89
C SER A 329 21.95 6.65 20.46
N ILE A 330 21.02 5.79 20.06
CA ILE A 330 19.71 6.15 19.54
C ILE A 330 18.66 5.37 20.31
N GLU A 331 17.75 6.08 20.97
CA GLU A 331 16.56 5.49 21.57
C GLU A 331 15.51 5.28 20.48
N ALA A 332 15.26 4.02 20.14
CA ALA A 332 14.39 3.63 19.04
C ALA A 332 13.34 2.62 19.50
N GLU A 333 12.39 2.34 18.61
CA GLU A 333 11.44 1.25 18.74
C GLU A 333 11.50 0.41 17.46
N LEU A 334 11.65 -0.92 17.61
CA LEU A 334 11.18 -1.84 16.57
C LEU A 334 9.66 -1.76 16.58
N PHE A 335 9.13 -0.95 15.67
CA PHE A 335 7.76 -0.49 15.77
C PHE A 335 6.79 -1.45 15.08
N GLN A 336 7.16 -1.88 13.88
CA GLN A 336 6.38 -2.80 13.08
C GLN A 336 7.28 -3.71 12.24
N TYR A 337 6.72 -4.81 11.80
CA TYR A 337 7.29 -5.60 10.72
C TYR A 337 6.28 -5.75 9.60
N SER A 338 6.78 -5.95 8.38
CA SER A 338 5.97 -6.35 7.24
C SER A 338 6.29 -7.79 6.88
N GLN A 339 5.28 -8.62 6.72
CA GLN A 339 5.42 -10.01 6.33
C GLN A 339 4.81 -10.20 4.95
N VAL A 340 5.58 -10.81 4.05
CA VAL A 340 5.09 -11.20 2.73
C VAL A 340 4.36 -12.52 2.86
N ASP A 341 3.04 -12.49 2.75
CA ASP A 341 2.20 -13.69 2.79
C ASP A 341 1.27 -13.76 1.57
N LYS A 342 0.85 -14.97 1.22
CA LYS A 342 -0.13 -15.20 0.16
C LYS A 342 -1.49 -15.47 0.80
N SER A 343 -2.43 -14.57 0.59
CA SER A 343 -3.83 -14.80 0.96
C SER A 343 -4.41 -16.01 0.21
N ASP A 344 -5.40 -16.67 0.82
CA ASP A 344 -6.12 -17.77 0.18
C ASP A 344 -6.80 -17.31 -1.11
N ASP A 345 -6.86 -18.22 -2.09
CA ASP A 345 -7.58 -18.00 -3.34
C ASP A 345 -9.10 -17.89 -3.05
N ILE A 346 -9.76 -16.89 -3.63
CA ILE A 346 -11.20 -16.69 -3.48
C ILE A 346 -11.92 -17.46 -4.58
N VAL A 347 -12.99 -18.20 -4.23
CA VAL A 347 -13.83 -18.90 -5.20
C VAL A 347 -15.29 -18.48 -5.01
N ILE A 348 -15.89 -17.92 -6.07
CA ILE A 348 -17.29 -17.48 -6.08
C ILE A 348 -18.09 -18.38 -7.01
N ALA A 349 -19.08 -19.07 -6.44
CA ALA A 349 -19.90 -20.08 -7.12
C ALA A 349 -20.77 -19.51 -8.24
#